data_AF-A0A9J7XNH6-F1
#
_entry.id   AF-A0A9J7XNH6-F1
#
_cell.length_a   1.000
_cell.length_b   1.000
_cell.length_c   1.000
_cell.angle_alpha   90.00
_cell.angle_beta   90.00
_cell.angle_gamma   90.00
#
_symmetry.space_group_name_H-M   'P 1'
#
loop_
_entity.id
_entity.type
_entity.pdbx_description
1 polymer ?
#
loop_
_entity_poly.entity_id
_entity_poly.type
_entity_poly.pdbx_seq_one_letter_code
_entity_poly.pdbx_strand_id
1 'polypeptide(L)'
;MFEDVKEYSHLIVTPPLQLANMGIEGPLLVYLSEDNLGVYLNKNKADRYEIKVYDCLSGKETTKNVNDLAKILNDTRTDNIVEVSKTPKEAIVVLFDSSSSMMEECYDTASQMKRIDAVKQIFDSFSNRSMSYDFQHVICLVMFNDKVKTVLKFTENLETFKKQVHAIEASGYTRLYDALVRGISELDNIKKRFPACRCRILCLTDGNDFSSMSNPVTIARKLMDSNIVVDAVIVGKADNTVLHGISYVTGGYCFKPENAKVALRLFETETVLSMELRAERTRVPVSSIKTEEDLTKIFATHGYNERPEIKLPAQITEKVARTENVLKKKIRESKSGRFMEKDKRILEELKSLHCDPHPYCSVYPSETDLTFWRIVMKGPPETPYESGTFELYCQFGHDYPVKPPAVRFCTPIYHCNINSVGRICHNIFDRNYSADVTMREILDAIYGLLILPEADDPLDSILAEEFLTSKEIYEQAAKDDTAINAHQSMETIEKQYIGESDVEVPPHLVCPLSGNMFIDPVKAKGGYVYERRAIEEHLKTNNNDPVTGKALSCTDLTQDKNMKKSVVEYRTSQLEETDG
;
A
#
# COMPACT_ATOMS: atom_id res chain seq x y z
N MET A 1 -4.94 34.37 -29.95
CA MET A 1 -5.70 33.74 -28.84
C MET A 1 -5.29 32.29 -28.59
N PHE A 2 -5.30 31.39 -29.59
CA PHE A 2 -4.95 29.96 -29.39
C PHE A 2 -3.51 29.73 -28.86
N GLU A 3 -2.53 30.52 -29.29
CA GLU A 3 -1.16 30.47 -28.76
C GLU A 3 -1.04 31.16 -27.40
N ASP A 4 -1.75 32.27 -27.18
CA ASP A 4 -1.70 33.05 -25.93
C ASP A 4 -2.34 32.28 -24.75
N VAL A 5 -3.41 31.51 -24.99
CA VAL A 5 -4.06 30.71 -23.93
C VAL A 5 -3.18 29.52 -23.51
N LYS A 6 -2.29 29.03 -24.38
CA LYS A 6 -1.32 27.97 -24.02
C LYS A 6 -0.27 28.43 -23.02
N GLU A 7 -0.03 29.74 -22.88
CA GLU A 7 0.88 30.28 -21.86
C GLU A 7 0.33 30.14 -20.44
N TYR A 8 -0.99 29.95 -20.29
CA TYR A 8 -1.66 29.79 -19.02
C TYR A 8 -1.96 28.31 -18.74
N SER A 9 -1.02 27.62 -18.09
CA SER A 9 -1.08 26.18 -17.80
C SER A 9 -2.29 25.72 -16.96
N HIS A 10 -3.01 26.64 -16.31
CA HIS A 10 -4.18 26.37 -15.48
C HIS A 10 -5.51 26.52 -16.24
N LEU A 11 -5.50 27.07 -17.46
CA LEU A 11 -6.68 27.20 -18.31
C LEU A 11 -6.74 26.05 -19.31
N ILE A 12 -7.54 25.03 -18.99
CA ILE A 12 -7.74 23.88 -19.86
C ILE A 12 -8.90 24.18 -20.81
N VAL A 13 -8.60 24.29 -22.11
CA VAL A 13 -9.63 24.42 -23.16
C VAL A 13 -9.86 23.07 -23.82
N THR A 14 -11.07 22.55 -23.69
CA THR A 14 -11.50 21.26 -24.19
C THR A 14 -11.71 21.30 -25.72
N PRO A 15 -11.06 20.41 -26.50
CA PRO A 15 -11.33 20.22 -27.92
C PRO A 15 -12.80 19.89 -28.22
N PRO A 16 -13.38 20.39 -29.33
CA PRO A 16 -14.76 20.10 -29.71
C PRO A 16 -15.10 18.60 -29.70
N LEU A 17 -14.31 17.73 -30.33
CA LEU A 17 -14.66 16.31 -30.49
C LEU A 17 -14.76 15.54 -29.17
N GLN A 18 -14.05 15.98 -28.14
CA GLN A 18 -14.08 15.37 -26.81
C GLN A 18 -15.41 15.61 -26.09
N LEU A 19 -16.10 16.72 -26.38
CA LEU A 19 -17.42 17.04 -25.82
C LEU A 19 -18.52 16.06 -26.29
N ALA A 20 -18.29 15.35 -27.41
CA ALA A 20 -19.22 14.32 -27.89
C ALA A 20 -19.27 13.09 -26.96
N ASN A 21 -18.19 12.82 -26.21
CA ASN A 21 -18.06 11.64 -25.35
C ASN A 21 -18.19 11.95 -23.85
N MET A 22 -18.23 13.23 -23.46
CA MET A 22 -18.41 13.64 -22.07
C MET A 22 -19.88 13.50 -21.62
N GLY A 23 -20.07 12.85 -20.48
CA GLY A 23 -21.35 12.74 -19.76
C GLY A 23 -21.41 13.60 -18.49
N ILE A 24 -20.43 14.47 -18.27
CA ILE A 24 -20.27 15.27 -17.04
C ILE A 24 -21.11 16.55 -17.12
N GLU A 25 -21.70 16.93 -15.98
CA GLU A 25 -22.27 18.26 -15.72
C GLU A 25 -21.20 19.16 -15.08
N GLY A 26 -20.81 20.24 -15.76
CA GLY A 26 -19.86 21.24 -15.23
C GLY A 26 -19.33 22.19 -16.32
N PRO A 27 -19.02 23.46 -15.99
CA PRO A 27 -18.55 24.43 -16.96
C PRO A 27 -17.13 24.13 -17.44
N LEU A 28 -16.96 23.93 -18.74
CA LEU A 28 -15.66 23.71 -19.41
C LEU A 28 -15.42 24.79 -20.45
N LEU A 29 -14.17 25.21 -20.67
CA LEU A 29 -13.85 26.13 -21.77
C LEU A 29 -13.77 25.36 -23.09
N VAL A 30 -14.37 25.89 -24.15
CA VAL A 30 -14.35 25.32 -25.51
C VAL A 30 -14.08 26.41 -26.54
N TYR A 31 -13.36 26.09 -27.61
CA TYR A 31 -13.23 27.01 -28.74
C TYR A 31 -14.50 27.00 -29.60
N LEU A 32 -15.05 28.18 -29.87
CA LEU A 32 -16.16 28.37 -30.82
C LEU A 32 -15.65 28.75 -32.22
N SER A 33 -14.48 29.38 -32.28
CA SER A 33 -13.68 29.69 -33.48
C SER A 33 -12.23 29.98 -33.07
N GLU A 34 -11.31 30.22 -34.02
CA GLU A 34 -9.89 30.49 -33.71
C GLU A 34 -9.69 31.66 -32.72
N ASP A 35 -10.60 32.65 -32.76
CA ASP A 35 -10.57 33.86 -31.92
C ASP A 35 -11.71 33.93 -30.88
N ASN A 36 -12.46 32.85 -30.66
CA ASN A 36 -13.60 32.87 -29.73
C ASN A 36 -13.61 31.66 -28.78
N LEU A 37 -13.78 31.95 -27.50
CA LEU A 37 -13.98 30.96 -26.43
C LEU A 37 -15.45 30.94 -26.00
N GLY A 38 -15.92 29.78 -25.61
CA GLY A 38 -17.20 29.60 -24.95
C GLY A 38 -17.06 28.76 -23.69
N VAL A 39 -18.06 28.84 -22.83
CA VAL A 39 -18.21 27.96 -21.66
C VAL A 39 -19.27 26.91 -21.97
N TYR A 40 -18.88 25.65 -22.08
CA TYR A 40 -19.79 24.52 -22.16
C TYR A 40 -20.69 24.49 -20.93
N LEU A 41 -22.00 24.37 -21.13
CA LEU A 41 -22.98 24.36 -20.05
C LEU A 41 -23.52 22.94 -19.84
N ASN A 42 -24.11 22.38 -20.89
CA ASN A 42 -24.64 21.02 -20.89
C ASN A 42 -24.86 20.50 -22.32
N LYS A 43 -25.12 19.20 -22.42
CA LYS A 43 -25.40 18.49 -23.66
C LYS A 43 -26.89 18.34 -23.91
N ASN A 44 -27.32 18.43 -25.17
CA ASN A 44 -28.71 18.18 -25.53
C ASN A 44 -29.06 16.69 -25.29
N LYS A 45 -30.15 16.40 -24.59
CA LYS A 45 -30.61 15.04 -24.30
C LYS A 45 -31.13 14.31 -25.56
N ALA A 46 -31.55 15.05 -26.59
CA ALA A 46 -32.13 14.49 -27.81
C ALA A 46 -31.10 14.21 -28.92
N ASP A 47 -29.98 14.94 -28.94
CA ASP A 47 -28.92 14.77 -29.95
C ASP A 47 -27.53 14.78 -29.28
N ARG A 48 -26.80 13.68 -29.44
CA ARG A 48 -25.48 13.48 -28.84
C ARG A 48 -24.39 14.40 -29.41
N TYR A 49 -24.66 15.13 -30.49
CA TYR A 49 -23.71 16.04 -31.12
C TYR A 49 -24.02 17.51 -30.87
N GLU A 50 -25.15 17.83 -30.23
CA GLU A 50 -25.50 19.21 -29.88
C GLU A 50 -25.13 19.54 -28.44
N ILE A 51 -24.37 20.62 -28.27
CA ILE A 51 -23.98 21.17 -26.97
C ILE A 51 -24.49 22.59 -26.81
N LYS A 52 -24.82 22.97 -25.58
CA LYS A 52 -25.07 24.36 -25.20
C LYS A 52 -23.79 24.98 -24.67
N VAL A 53 -23.47 26.15 -25.20
CA VAL A 53 -22.27 26.91 -24.87
C VAL A 53 -22.66 28.37 -24.63
N TYR A 54 -22.09 28.98 -23.60
CA TYR A 54 -22.12 30.41 -23.41
C TYR A 54 -20.98 31.03 -24.21
N ASP A 55 -21.31 31.83 -25.22
CA ASP A 55 -20.32 32.48 -26.09
C ASP A 55 -19.75 33.72 -25.39
N CYS A 56 -18.45 33.73 -25.13
CA CYS A 56 -17.79 34.79 -24.36
C CYS A 56 -17.70 36.12 -25.12
N LEU A 57 -17.74 36.11 -26.46
CA LEU A 57 -17.73 37.35 -27.25
C LEU A 57 -19.12 37.95 -27.38
N SER A 58 -20.14 37.12 -27.64
CA SER A 58 -21.51 37.63 -27.79
C SER A 58 -22.28 37.77 -26.47
N GLY A 59 -21.79 37.15 -25.40
CA GLY A 59 -22.42 37.15 -24.08
C GLY A 59 -23.74 36.39 -24.01
N LYS A 60 -23.97 35.45 -24.94
CA LYS A 60 -25.24 34.73 -25.11
C LYS A 60 -25.03 33.21 -25.11
N GLU A 61 -26.04 32.50 -24.63
CA GLU A 61 -26.13 31.05 -24.80
C GLU A 61 -26.47 30.70 -26.24
N THR A 62 -25.72 29.77 -26.82
CA THR A 62 -25.96 29.24 -28.17
C THR A 62 -25.86 27.72 -28.16
N THR A 63 -26.57 27.08 -29.08
CA THR A 63 -26.43 25.64 -29.34
C THR A 63 -25.50 25.46 -30.53
N LYS A 64 -24.53 24.55 -30.41
CA LYS A 64 -23.55 24.25 -31.46
C LYS A 64 -23.44 22.74 -31.67
N ASN A 65 -23.24 22.35 -32.93
CA ASN A 65 -22.91 20.97 -33.26
C ASN A 65 -21.39 20.74 -33.12
N VAL A 66 -21.01 19.72 -32.36
CA VAL A 66 -19.62 19.36 -32.07
C VAL A 66 -18.81 19.05 -33.34
N ASN A 67 -19.41 18.36 -34.31
CA ASN A 67 -18.71 18.00 -35.54
C ASN A 67 -18.44 19.22 -36.42
N ASP A 68 -19.33 20.21 -36.39
CA ASP A 68 -19.15 21.43 -37.17
C ASP A 68 -18.13 22.35 -36.51
N LEU A 69 -18.12 22.44 -35.17
CA LEU A 69 -17.05 23.10 -34.42
C LEU A 69 -15.68 22.45 -34.71
N ALA A 70 -15.63 21.12 -34.74
CA ALA A 70 -14.41 20.39 -35.08
C ALA A 70 -13.91 20.72 -36.49
N LYS A 71 -14.81 20.80 -37.48
CA LYS A 71 -14.44 21.21 -38.85
C LYS A 71 -13.92 22.65 -38.91
N ILE A 72 -14.58 23.58 -38.22
CA ILE A 72 -14.19 25.00 -38.19
C ILE A 72 -12.79 25.17 -37.60
N LEU A 73 -12.46 24.39 -36.58
CA LEU A 73 -11.18 24.45 -35.86
C LEU A 73 -10.14 23.48 -36.41
N ASN A 74 -10.43 22.81 -37.52
CA ASN A 74 -9.60 21.76 -38.11
C ASN A 74 -9.18 20.68 -37.10
N ASP A 75 -10.05 20.39 -36.14
CA ASP A 75 -9.85 19.41 -35.07
C ASP A 75 -10.09 18.00 -35.62
N THR A 76 -9.01 17.35 -36.03
CA THR A 76 -9.01 15.97 -36.54
C THR A 76 -8.79 14.93 -35.43
N ARG A 77 -8.70 15.37 -34.16
CA ARG A 77 -8.41 14.51 -33.01
C ARG A 77 -9.67 13.76 -32.60
N THR A 78 -9.87 12.56 -33.12
CA THR A 78 -10.76 11.56 -32.50
C THR A 78 -10.03 10.96 -31.30
N ASP A 79 -10.16 11.57 -30.12
CA ASP A 79 -9.70 11.12 -28.80
C ASP A 79 -8.62 10.00 -28.80
N ASN A 80 -7.35 10.37 -28.70
CA ASN A 80 -6.27 9.46 -28.29
C ASN A 80 -5.13 10.18 -27.54
N ILE A 81 -5.41 11.36 -26.98
CA ILE A 81 -4.50 11.92 -25.97
C ILE A 81 -4.88 11.22 -24.68
N VAL A 82 -3.97 10.40 -24.15
CA VAL A 82 -4.05 9.86 -22.79
C VAL A 82 -4.09 11.07 -21.85
N GLU A 83 -5.27 11.54 -21.50
CA GLU A 83 -5.46 12.61 -20.52
C GLU A 83 -5.22 12.00 -19.15
N VAL A 84 -4.03 12.26 -18.64
CA VAL A 84 -3.63 11.87 -17.29
C VAL A 84 -3.65 13.13 -16.45
N SER A 85 -4.38 13.08 -15.34
CA SER A 85 -4.49 14.18 -14.40
C SER A 85 -3.17 14.41 -13.66
N LYS A 86 -2.37 13.34 -13.51
CA LYS A 86 -1.06 13.35 -12.86
C LYS A 86 -0.02 12.67 -13.75
N THR A 87 1.27 12.89 -13.50
CA THR A 87 2.30 12.10 -14.19
C THR A 87 2.25 10.66 -13.64
N PRO A 88 1.99 9.63 -14.47
CA PRO A 88 1.88 8.27 -13.98
C PRO A 88 3.24 7.74 -13.52
N LYS A 89 3.25 7.03 -12.39
CA LYS A 89 4.43 6.31 -11.90
C LYS A 89 4.58 4.93 -12.52
N GLU A 90 3.46 4.32 -12.88
CA GLU A 90 3.40 2.98 -13.47
C GLU A 90 2.33 2.92 -14.57
N ALA A 91 2.70 2.32 -15.70
CA ALA A 91 1.83 2.07 -16.83
C ALA A 91 1.67 0.55 -17.00
N ILE A 92 0.43 0.09 -16.94
CA ILE A 92 0.08 -1.32 -16.91
C ILE A 92 -0.73 -1.67 -18.16
N VAL A 93 -0.20 -2.55 -19.01
CA VAL A 93 -1.01 -3.21 -20.04
C VAL A 93 -1.51 -4.52 -19.47
N VAL A 94 -2.82 -4.63 -19.34
CA VAL A 94 -3.49 -5.88 -19.03
C VAL A 94 -3.69 -6.66 -20.32
N LEU A 95 -3.11 -7.85 -20.41
CA LEU A 95 -3.45 -8.84 -21.42
C LEU A 95 -4.50 -9.77 -20.82
N PHE A 96 -5.70 -9.74 -21.39
CA PHE A 96 -6.82 -10.57 -20.97
C PHE A 96 -7.06 -11.66 -22.01
N ASP A 97 -6.85 -12.91 -21.60
CA ASP A 97 -7.17 -14.08 -22.41
C ASP A 97 -8.69 -14.22 -22.52
N SER A 98 -9.20 -14.13 -23.75
CA SER A 98 -10.61 -14.33 -24.05
C SER A 98 -10.81 -15.51 -24.99
N SER A 99 -9.90 -16.48 -24.97
CA SER A 99 -10.03 -17.73 -25.75
C SER A 99 -11.13 -18.62 -25.21
N SER A 100 -11.58 -19.58 -26.02
CA SER A 100 -12.67 -20.49 -25.64
C SER A 100 -12.36 -21.34 -24.40
N SER A 101 -11.08 -21.64 -24.12
CA SER A 101 -10.66 -22.41 -22.95
C SER A 101 -10.88 -21.65 -21.63
N MET A 102 -11.07 -20.32 -21.69
CA MET A 102 -11.43 -19.52 -20.51
C MET A 102 -12.86 -19.79 -20.01
N MET A 103 -13.66 -20.54 -20.76
CA MET A 103 -14.98 -21.03 -20.33
C MET A 103 -14.92 -22.34 -19.55
N GLU A 104 -13.76 -22.99 -19.49
CA GLU A 104 -13.55 -24.19 -18.69
C GLU A 104 -13.51 -23.87 -17.19
N GLU A 105 -13.63 -24.92 -16.38
CA GLU A 105 -13.48 -24.83 -14.94
C GLU A 105 -12.07 -24.35 -14.56
N CYS A 106 -12.02 -23.46 -13.56
CA CYS A 106 -10.80 -22.81 -13.12
C CYS A 106 -9.99 -23.67 -12.14
N TYR A 107 -10.54 -23.97 -10.97
CA TYR A 107 -9.78 -24.60 -9.88
C TYR A 107 -10.34 -25.99 -9.57
N ASP A 108 -11.33 -26.05 -8.66
CA ASP A 108 -12.02 -27.27 -8.26
C ASP A 108 -13.45 -27.32 -8.78
N THR A 109 -13.90 -28.55 -9.10
CA THR A 109 -15.25 -28.91 -9.54
C THR A 109 -16.33 -28.49 -8.55
N ALA A 110 -16.01 -28.34 -7.26
CA ALA A 110 -16.94 -27.92 -6.23
C ALA A 110 -17.42 -26.46 -6.42
N SER A 111 -16.60 -25.60 -7.01
CA SER A 111 -16.93 -24.17 -7.20
C SER A 111 -17.72 -23.89 -8.48
N GLN A 112 -17.65 -24.79 -9.48
CA GLN A 112 -18.16 -24.60 -10.85
C GLN A 112 -17.75 -23.26 -11.50
N MET A 113 -16.73 -22.57 -10.96
CA MET A 113 -16.33 -21.25 -11.41
C MET A 113 -15.51 -21.38 -12.69
N LYS A 114 -15.91 -20.62 -13.72
CA LYS A 114 -15.17 -20.54 -14.99
C LYS A 114 -13.92 -19.69 -14.83
N ARG A 115 -12.87 -19.98 -15.60
CA ARG A 115 -11.62 -19.19 -15.59
C ARG A 115 -11.87 -17.71 -15.87
N ILE A 116 -12.72 -17.39 -16.85
CA ILE A 116 -13.05 -16.00 -17.18
C ILE A 116 -13.70 -15.25 -16.00
N ASP A 117 -14.57 -15.92 -15.25
CA ASP A 117 -15.27 -15.32 -14.11
C ASP A 117 -14.30 -15.10 -12.94
N ALA A 118 -13.41 -16.05 -12.69
CA ALA A 118 -12.33 -15.90 -11.71
C ALA A 118 -11.43 -14.70 -12.07
N VAL A 119 -11.04 -14.56 -13.34
CA VAL A 119 -10.22 -13.44 -13.82
C VAL A 119 -10.96 -12.10 -13.67
N LYS A 120 -12.26 -12.03 -13.94
CA LYS A 120 -13.07 -10.83 -13.72
C LYS A 120 -13.09 -10.42 -12.24
N GLN A 121 -13.28 -11.38 -11.32
CA GLN A 121 -13.26 -11.12 -9.87
C GLN A 121 -11.88 -10.67 -9.36
N ILE A 122 -10.82 -11.32 -9.85
CA ILE A 122 -9.44 -10.92 -9.59
C ILE A 122 -9.22 -9.45 -9.99
N PHE A 123 -9.72 -9.04 -11.16
CA PHE A 123 -9.60 -7.66 -11.61
C PHE A 123 -10.43 -6.66 -10.83
N ASP A 124 -11.57 -7.07 -10.29
CA ASP A 124 -12.35 -6.26 -9.38
C ASP A 124 -11.57 -5.95 -8.12
N SER A 125 -10.92 -6.95 -7.53
CA SER A 125 -10.03 -6.77 -6.39
C SER A 125 -8.87 -5.83 -6.74
N PHE A 126 -8.18 -6.09 -7.86
CA PHE A 126 -7.09 -5.24 -8.34
C PHE A 126 -7.50 -3.77 -8.50
N SER A 127 -8.64 -3.53 -9.15
CA SER A 127 -9.13 -2.18 -9.46
C SER A 127 -9.54 -1.46 -8.18
N ASN A 128 -10.33 -2.12 -7.32
CA ASN A 128 -10.80 -1.54 -6.06
C ASN A 128 -9.63 -1.18 -5.16
N ARG A 129 -8.69 -2.10 -4.93
CA ARG A 129 -7.52 -1.85 -4.06
C ARG A 129 -6.58 -0.81 -4.66
N SER A 130 -6.39 -0.79 -5.98
CA SER A 130 -5.58 0.26 -6.63
C SER A 130 -6.18 1.66 -6.45
N MET A 131 -7.51 1.79 -6.48
CA MET A 131 -8.20 3.04 -6.17
C MET A 131 -8.07 3.40 -4.68
N SER A 132 -8.28 2.45 -3.78
CA SER A 132 -8.16 2.67 -2.33
C SER A 132 -6.77 3.13 -1.91
N TYR A 133 -5.72 2.65 -2.59
CA TYR A 133 -4.34 3.04 -2.31
C TYR A 133 -3.87 4.31 -3.04
N ASP A 134 -4.73 4.95 -3.87
CA ASP A 134 -4.42 6.11 -4.72
C ASP A 134 -3.12 5.91 -5.52
N PHE A 135 -2.93 4.71 -6.09
CA PHE A 135 -1.77 4.47 -6.94
C PHE A 135 -1.88 5.27 -8.24
N GLN A 136 -0.77 5.91 -8.63
CA GLN A 136 -0.68 6.71 -9.86
C GLN A 136 -0.48 5.83 -11.10
N HIS A 137 -1.44 4.94 -11.33
CA HIS A 137 -1.47 3.97 -12.42
C HIS A 137 -2.20 4.51 -13.64
N VAL A 138 -1.69 4.17 -14.82
CA VAL A 138 -2.47 4.22 -16.07
C VAL A 138 -2.59 2.84 -16.64
N ILE A 139 -3.80 2.44 -17.03
CA ILE A 139 -4.08 1.07 -17.44
C ILE A 139 -4.66 1.02 -18.84
N CYS A 140 -4.17 0.05 -19.62
CA CYS A 140 -4.63 -0.29 -20.96
C CYS A 140 -5.14 -1.75 -20.97
N LEU A 141 -6.22 -2.03 -21.68
CA LEU A 141 -6.78 -3.38 -21.83
C LEU A 141 -6.56 -3.90 -23.24
N VAL A 142 -5.83 -5.00 -23.36
CA VAL A 142 -5.67 -5.76 -24.61
C VAL A 142 -6.30 -7.13 -24.40
N MET A 143 -7.29 -7.42 -25.23
CA MET A 143 -7.94 -8.72 -25.28
C MET A 143 -7.27 -9.56 -26.37
N PHE A 144 -7.07 -10.84 -26.10
CA PHE A 144 -6.52 -11.76 -27.08
C PHE A 144 -7.26 -13.09 -27.13
N ASN A 145 -7.53 -13.48 -28.36
CA ASN A 145 -8.05 -14.78 -28.79
C ASN A 145 -7.51 -15.07 -30.21
N ASP A 146 -8.35 -15.46 -31.17
CA ASP A 146 -7.95 -15.59 -32.58
C ASP A 146 -7.48 -14.26 -33.17
N LYS A 147 -7.76 -13.14 -32.50
CA LYS A 147 -7.25 -11.80 -32.80
C LYS A 147 -6.74 -11.14 -31.52
N VAL A 148 -5.79 -10.21 -31.68
CA VAL A 148 -5.30 -9.37 -30.59
C VAL A 148 -5.84 -7.96 -30.79
N LYS A 149 -6.64 -7.46 -29.86
CA LYS A 149 -7.31 -6.16 -29.94
C LYS A 149 -7.12 -5.36 -28.65
N THR A 150 -6.68 -4.11 -28.79
CA THR A 150 -6.78 -3.14 -27.69
C THR A 150 -8.24 -2.72 -27.53
N VAL A 151 -8.85 -3.11 -26.42
CA VAL A 151 -10.24 -2.81 -26.06
C VAL A 151 -10.32 -1.44 -25.41
N LEU A 152 -9.34 -1.11 -24.56
CA LEU A 152 -9.25 0.18 -23.89
C LEU A 152 -7.83 0.71 -23.99
N LYS A 153 -7.69 1.96 -24.41
CA LYS A 153 -6.41 2.70 -24.38
C LYS A 153 -6.08 3.13 -22.95
N PHE A 154 -4.84 3.60 -22.72
CA PHE A 154 -4.41 4.01 -21.40
C PHE A 154 -5.34 5.06 -20.78
N THR A 155 -5.80 4.77 -19.57
CA THR A 155 -6.68 5.64 -18.78
C THR A 155 -6.37 5.51 -17.29
N GLU A 156 -6.64 6.55 -16.52
CA GLU A 156 -6.65 6.54 -15.05
C GLU A 156 -8.01 6.08 -14.50
N ASN A 157 -9.05 6.03 -15.34
CA ASN A 157 -10.41 5.69 -14.92
C ASN A 157 -10.60 4.17 -14.84
N LEU A 158 -10.37 3.62 -13.64
CA LEU A 158 -10.50 2.20 -13.35
C LEU A 158 -11.94 1.69 -13.43
N GLU A 159 -12.95 2.53 -13.24
CA GLU A 159 -14.36 2.13 -13.42
C GLU A 159 -14.70 1.82 -14.88
N THR A 160 -14.20 2.64 -15.81
CA THR A 160 -14.36 2.42 -17.25
C THR A 160 -13.65 1.14 -17.66
N PHE A 161 -12.44 0.92 -17.14
CA PHE A 161 -11.69 -0.31 -17.32
C PHE A 161 -12.48 -1.54 -16.83
N LYS A 162 -13.01 -1.48 -15.60
CA LYS A 162 -13.84 -2.55 -15.00
C LYS A 162 -15.05 -2.88 -15.87
N LYS A 163 -15.76 -1.87 -16.39
CA LYS A 163 -16.89 -2.07 -17.32
C LYS A 163 -16.47 -2.81 -18.59
N GLN A 164 -15.32 -2.47 -19.18
CA GLN A 164 -14.82 -3.15 -20.37
C GLN A 164 -14.44 -4.61 -20.09
N VAL A 165 -13.79 -4.89 -18.96
CA VAL A 165 -13.45 -6.25 -18.54
C VAL A 165 -14.70 -7.13 -18.40
N HIS A 166 -15.77 -6.59 -17.79
CA HIS A 166 -17.02 -7.34 -17.61
C HIS A 166 -17.73 -7.67 -18.92
N ALA A 167 -17.59 -6.81 -19.93
CA ALA A 167 -18.18 -7.00 -21.26
C ALA A 167 -17.44 -8.02 -22.13
N ILE A 168 -16.29 -8.56 -21.69
CA ILE A 168 -15.54 -9.56 -22.45
C ILE A 168 -16.24 -10.92 -22.38
N GLU A 169 -16.36 -11.55 -23.54
CA GLU A 169 -16.84 -12.92 -23.74
C GLU A 169 -15.75 -13.77 -24.38
N ALA A 170 -15.69 -15.04 -23.98
CA ALA A 170 -14.68 -15.98 -24.47
C ALA A 170 -15.06 -16.58 -25.83
N SER A 171 -14.11 -16.62 -26.75
CA SER A 171 -14.25 -17.18 -28.10
C SER A 171 -12.88 -17.41 -28.75
N GLY A 172 -12.80 -18.28 -29.77
CA GLY A 172 -11.57 -18.45 -30.55
C GLY A 172 -10.44 -19.21 -29.82
N TYR A 173 -9.20 -19.04 -30.31
CA TYR A 173 -7.98 -19.75 -29.87
C TYR A 173 -6.98 -18.79 -29.23
N THR A 174 -6.05 -19.28 -28.43
CA THR A 174 -5.10 -18.40 -27.71
C THR A 174 -3.92 -17.94 -28.57
N ARG A 175 -3.67 -16.62 -28.59
CA ARG A 175 -2.53 -15.93 -29.22
C ARG A 175 -1.74 -15.08 -28.21
N LEU A 176 -1.17 -15.76 -27.23
CA LEU A 176 -0.49 -15.17 -26.08
C LEU A 176 0.74 -14.34 -26.49
N TYR A 177 1.60 -14.88 -27.35
CA TYR A 177 2.86 -14.22 -27.71
C TYR A 177 2.62 -13.00 -28.62
N ASP A 178 1.64 -13.07 -29.52
CA ASP A 178 1.23 -11.91 -30.31
C ASP A 178 0.60 -10.80 -29.42
N ALA A 179 -0.09 -11.18 -28.35
CA ALA A 179 -0.61 -10.24 -27.36
C ALA A 179 0.51 -9.52 -26.59
N LEU A 180 1.59 -10.23 -26.22
CA LEU A 180 2.79 -9.62 -25.64
C LEU A 180 3.42 -8.60 -26.60
N VAL A 181 3.54 -8.92 -27.88
CA VAL A 181 4.05 -7.97 -28.90
C VAL A 181 3.18 -6.72 -28.96
N ARG A 182 1.86 -6.87 -28.90
CA ARG A 182 0.94 -5.72 -28.85
C ARG A 182 1.12 -4.91 -27.58
N GLY A 183 1.27 -5.55 -26.42
CA GLY A 183 1.51 -4.88 -25.15
C GLY A 183 2.79 -4.04 -25.15
N ILE A 184 3.88 -4.57 -25.72
CA ILE A 184 5.14 -3.82 -25.91
C ILE A 184 4.88 -2.56 -26.74
N SER A 185 4.17 -2.68 -27.86
CA SER A 185 3.87 -1.53 -28.73
C SER A 185 3.07 -0.44 -28.03
N GLU A 186 2.07 -0.80 -27.22
CA GLU A 186 1.28 0.18 -26.46
C GLU A 186 2.13 0.86 -25.36
N LEU A 187 3.00 0.11 -24.66
CA LEU A 187 3.90 0.67 -23.63
C LEU A 187 5.00 1.54 -24.21
N ASP A 188 5.58 1.19 -25.37
CA ASP A 188 6.58 2.00 -26.06
C ASP A 188 6.03 3.40 -26.38
N ASN A 189 4.74 3.51 -26.71
CA ASN A 189 4.08 4.80 -26.95
C ASN A 189 3.95 5.62 -25.66
N ILE A 190 3.61 4.98 -24.53
CA ILE A 190 3.56 5.66 -23.22
C ILE A 190 4.96 6.09 -22.77
N LYS A 191 5.97 5.24 -22.95
CA LYS A 191 7.33 5.52 -22.51
C LYS A 191 7.96 6.71 -23.23
N LYS A 192 7.61 6.93 -24.51
CA LYS A 192 7.99 8.15 -25.25
C LYS A 192 7.46 9.42 -24.59
N ARG A 193 6.27 9.36 -23.99
CA ARG A 193 5.63 10.50 -23.31
C ARG A 193 6.04 10.64 -21.85
N PHE A 194 6.21 9.51 -21.15
CA PHE A 194 6.58 9.45 -19.74
C PHE A 194 7.79 8.53 -19.54
N PRO A 195 9.02 9.00 -19.81
CA PRO A 195 10.23 8.17 -19.79
C PRO A 195 10.57 7.56 -18.42
N ALA A 196 10.17 8.24 -17.33
CA ALA A 196 10.37 7.79 -15.95
C ALA A 196 9.30 6.79 -15.47
N CYS A 197 8.24 6.56 -16.25
CA CYS A 197 7.16 5.68 -15.88
C CYS A 197 7.59 4.21 -15.98
N ARG A 198 7.32 3.43 -14.93
CA ARG A 198 7.60 2.00 -14.95
C ARG A 198 6.60 1.31 -15.86
N CYS A 199 7.09 0.48 -16.78
CA CYS A 199 6.25 -0.18 -17.77
C CYS A 199 6.05 -1.66 -17.41
N ARG A 200 4.80 -2.08 -17.31
CA ARG A 200 4.42 -3.44 -16.90
C ARG A 200 3.38 -4.03 -17.83
N ILE A 201 3.53 -5.30 -18.13
CA ILE A 201 2.48 -6.13 -18.72
C ILE A 201 2.00 -7.08 -17.64
N LEU A 202 0.69 -7.11 -17.40
CA LEU A 202 0.03 -8.08 -16.53
C LEU A 202 -0.79 -9.04 -17.41
N CYS A 203 -0.33 -10.27 -17.53
CA CYS A 203 -0.93 -11.28 -18.40
C CYS A 203 -1.78 -12.25 -17.60
N LEU A 204 -3.10 -12.28 -17.84
CA LEU A 204 -4.02 -13.24 -17.23
C LEU A 204 -4.51 -14.21 -18.30
N THR A 205 -4.14 -15.48 -18.16
CA THR A 205 -4.32 -16.50 -19.19
C THR A 205 -4.41 -17.88 -18.56
N ASP A 206 -4.96 -18.84 -19.30
CA ASP A 206 -4.83 -20.24 -18.93
C ASP A 206 -3.48 -20.87 -19.31
N GLY A 207 -2.58 -20.08 -19.91
CA GLY A 207 -1.20 -20.45 -20.19
C GLY A 207 -1.00 -21.23 -21.48
N ASN A 208 -2.05 -21.54 -22.25
CA ASN A 208 -1.87 -22.24 -23.52
C ASN A 208 -1.65 -21.25 -24.66
N ASP A 209 -0.71 -21.53 -25.58
CA ASP A 209 -0.62 -20.81 -26.86
C ASP A 209 -0.76 -21.82 -27.99
N PHE A 210 -1.70 -21.58 -28.91
CA PHE A 210 -2.01 -22.52 -29.99
C PHE A 210 -1.63 -22.00 -31.38
N SER A 211 -1.46 -20.68 -31.55
CA SER A 211 -1.42 -20.08 -32.88
C SER A 211 -0.61 -18.81 -33.00
N SER A 212 0.19 -18.43 -31.99
CA SER A 212 1.04 -17.25 -32.15
C SER A 212 2.11 -17.48 -33.20
N MET A 213 2.34 -16.46 -34.03
CA MET A 213 3.42 -16.48 -35.03
C MET A 213 4.74 -15.95 -34.45
N SER A 214 4.67 -15.31 -33.29
CA SER A 214 5.81 -14.64 -32.65
C SER A 214 6.65 -15.60 -31.80
N ASN A 215 7.97 -15.49 -31.92
CA ASN A 215 8.90 -16.33 -31.18
C ASN A 215 9.11 -15.82 -29.73
N PRO A 216 8.95 -16.66 -28.70
CA PRO A 216 9.01 -16.26 -27.28
C PRO A 216 10.37 -15.70 -26.86
N VAL A 217 11.48 -16.22 -27.39
CA VAL A 217 12.84 -15.73 -27.10
C VAL A 217 13.02 -14.31 -27.64
N THR A 218 12.52 -14.05 -28.85
CA THR A 218 12.61 -12.72 -29.47
C THR A 218 11.80 -11.70 -28.66
N ILE A 219 10.63 -12.10 -28.18
CA ILE A 219 9.78 -11.27 -27.31
C ILE A 219 10.48 -10.99 -25.97
N ALA A 220 11.02 -12.03 -25.32
CA ALA A 220 11.73 -11.89 -24.05
C ALA A 220 12.86 -10.86 -24.14
N ARG A 221 13.70 -10.96 -25.19
CA ARG A 221 14.79 -10.02 -25.43
C ARG A 221 14.27 -8.60 -25.64
N LYS A 222 13.22 -8.42 -26.44
CA LYS A 222 12.61 -7.11 -26.68
C LYS A 222 12.06 -6.47 -25.39
N LEU A 223 11.42 -7.27 -24.53
CA LEU A 223 10.92 -6.82 -23.23
C LEU A 223 12.06 -6.36 -22.32
N MET A 224 13.15 -7.14 -22.26
CA MET A 224 14.34 -6.81 -21.48
C MET A 224 15.01 -5.52 -21.97
N ASP A 225 15.23 -5.40 -23.29
CA ASP A 225 15.82 -4.21 -23.92
C ASP A 225 14.96 -2.95 -23.68
N SER A 226 13.63 -3.13 -23.68
CA SER A 226 12.67 -2.05 -23.45
C SER A 226 12.43 -1.76 -21.97
N ASN A 227 13.07 -2.48 -21.05
CA ASN A 227 12.83 -2.38 -19.60
C ASN A 227 11.34 -2.52 -19.24
N ILE A 228 10.64 -3.46 -19.88
CA ILE A 228 9.23 -3.76 -19.62
C ILE A 228 9.17 -5.04 -18.80
N VAL A 229 8.51 -4.97 -17.64
CA VAL A 229 8.32 -6.11 -16.73
C VAL A 229 7.07 -6.89 -17.16
N VAL A 230 7.14 -8.22 -17.18
CA VAL A 230 5.96 -9.08 -17.40
C VAL A 230 5.63 -9.82 -16.12
N ASP A 231 4.44 -9.59 -15.60
CA ASP A 231 3.82 -10.48 -14.63
C ASP A 231 2.79 -11.36 -15.33
N ALA A 232 2.72 -12.62 -14.93
CA ALA A 232 1.76 -13.58 -15.46
C ALA A 232 0.98 -14.24 -14.32
N VAL A 233 -0.31 -14.47 -14.54
CA VAL A 233 -1.16 -15.28 -13.67
C VAL A 233 -1.79 -16.35 -14.53
N ILE A 234 -1.39 -17.59 -14.27
CA ILE A 234 -1.89 -18.76 -14.97
C ILE A 234 -3.08 -19.28 -14.19
N VAL A 235 -4.27 -19.17 -14.78
CA VAL A 235 -5.52 -19.70 -14.21
C VAL A 235 -5.81 -21.07 -14.80
N GLY A 236 -6.27 -22.03 -14.00
CA GLY A 236 -6.47 -23.39 -14.48
C GLY A 236 -5.33 -24.34 -14.14
N LYS A 237 -5.42 -25.54 -14.72
CA LYS A 237 -4.51 -26.65 -14.43
C LYS A 237 -3.25 -26.67 -15.29
N ALA A 238 -3.26 -25.97 -16.42
CA ALA A 238 -2.14 -25.99 -17.37
C ALA A 238 -0.89 -25.33 -16.77
N ASP A 239 0.27 -25.74 -17.28
CA ASP A 239 1.58 -25.17 -16.94
C ASP A 239 2.16 -24.45 -18.14
N ASN A 240 2.76 -23.28 -17.90
CA ASN A 240 3.51 -22.58 -18.95
C ASN A 240 4.88 -22.13 -18.40
N THR A 241 5.86 -23.00 -18.59
CA THR A 241 7.25 -22.78 -18.16
C THR A 241 7.95 -21.71 -19.00
N VAL A 242 7.52 -21.48 -20.25
CA VAL A 242 8.07 -20.44 -21.14
C VAL A 242 7.63 -19.06 -20.69
N LEU A 243 6.32 -18.85 -20.46
CA LEU A 243 5.77 -17.59 -19.93
C LEU A 243 6.32 -17.28 -18.54
N HIS A 244 6.48 -18.31 -17.71
CA HIS A 244 7.22 -18.19 -16.45
C HIS A 244 8.66 -17.67 -16.69
N GLY A 245 9.40 -18.29 -17.60
CA GLY A 245 10.76 -17.85 -17.97
C GLY A 245 10.80 -16.40 -18.46
N ILE A 246 9.86 -15.98 -19.31
CA ILE A 246 9.73 -14.59 -19.79
C ILE A 246 9.49 -13.62 -18.62
N SER A 247 8.57 -13.96 -17.72
CA SER A 247 8.27 -13.15 -16.54
C SER A 247 9.51 -13.00 -15.66
N TYR A 248 10.23 -14.10 -15.41
CA TYR A 248 11.45 -14.09 -14.62
C TYR A 248 12.56 -13.21 -15.22
N VAL A 249 12.89 -13.37 -16.50
CA VAL A 249 14.02 -12.65 -17.12
C VAL A 249 13.75 -11.15 -17.27
N THR A 250 12.47 -10.75 -17.33
CA THR A 250 12.06 -9.34 -17.34
C THR A 250 12.01 -8.73 -15.93
N GLY A 251 12.23 -9.54 -14.88
CA GLY A 251 12.17 -9.12 -13.48
C GLY A 251 10.76 -9.09 -12.89
N GLY A 252 9.78 -9.68 -13.58
CA GLY A 252 8.42 -9.85 -13.08
C GLY A 252 8.20 -11.22 -12.45
N TYR A 253 6.94 -11.55 -12.19
CA TYR A 253 6.53 -12.73 -11.42
C TYR A 253 5.50 -13.55 -12.18
N CYS A 254 5.56 -14.87 -12.04
CA CYS A 254 4.58 -15.76 -12.63
C CYS A 254 3.91 -16.57 -11.52
N PHE A 255 2.60 -16.37 -11.37
CA PHE A 255 1.78 -16.95 -10.32
C PHE A 255 0.88 -18.03 -10.89
N LYS A 256 0.69 -19.10 -10.12
CA LYS A 256 -0.29 -20.16 -10.40
C LYS A 256 -1.11 -20.41 -9.13
N PRO A 257 -2.14 -19.59 -8.85
CA PRO A 257 -2.96 -19.77 -7.66
C PRO A 257 -3.67 -21.13 -7.71
N GLU A 258 -3.69 -21.83 -6.59
CA GLU A 258 -4.29 -23.18 -6.50
C GLU A 258 -5.83 -23.13 -6.47
N ASN A 259 -6.40 -22.03 -5.97
CA ASN A 259 -7.83 -21.81 -5.88
C ASN A 259 -8.19 -20.32 -5.96
N ALA A 260 -9.48 -20.01 -6.09
CA ALA A 260 -9.98 -18.65 -6.24
C ALA A 260 -9.64 -17.76 -5.04
N LYS A 261 -9.64 -18.33 -3.83
CA LYS A 261 -9.32 -17.64 -2.58
C LYS A 261 -7.86 -17.17 -2.55
N VAL A 262 -6.93 -18.04 -2.96
CA VAL A 262 -5.50 -17.70 -3.11
C VAL A 262 -5.31 -16.62 -4.19
N ALA A 263 -6.03 -16.74 -5.31
CA ALA A 263 -5.95 -15.76 -6.39
C ALA A 263 -6.45 -14.37 -5.96
N LEU A 264 -7.55 -14.30 -5.21
CA LEU A 264 -8.06 -13.03 -4.67
C LEU A 264 -7.07 -12.39 -3.70
N ARG A 265 -6.51 -13.17 -2.75
CA ARG A 265 -5.48 -12.69 -1.80
C ARG A 265 -4.25 -12.15 -2.50
N LEU A 266 -3.81 -12.83 -3.57
CA LEU A 266 -2.67 -12.37 -4.37
C LEU A 266 -2.91 -10.95 -4.91
N PHE A 267 -4.12 -10.66 -5.38
CA PHE A 267 -4.47 -9.35 -5.93
C PHE A 267 -4.90 -8.31 -4.89
N GLU A 268 -5.04 -8.69 -3.63
CA GLU A 268 -5.09 -7.75 -2.50
C GLU A 268 -3.68 -7.31 -2.04
N THR A 269 -2.63 -8.02 -2.46
CA THR A 269 -1.25 -7.75 -2.05
C THR A 269 -0.68 -6.52 -2.76
N GLU A 270 -0.22 -5.54 -1.98
CA GLU A 270 0.32 -4.27 -2.48
C GLU A 270 1.46 -4.43 -3.51
N THR A 271 2.35 -5.41 -3.29
CA THR A 271 3.48 -5.66 -4.20
C THR A 271 3.03 -6.27 -5.52
N VAL A 272 1.85 -6.90 -5.58
CA VAL A 272 1.22 -7.31 -6.85
C VAL A 272 0.56 -6.11 -7.52
N LEU A 273 -0.06 -5.21 -6.76
CA LEU A 273 -0.73 -4.03 -7.29
C LEU A 273 0.25 -3.03 -7.91
N SER A 274 1.37 -2.71 -7.22
CA SER A 274 2.36 -1.74 -7.71
C SER A 274 3.80 -2.26 -7.63
N MET A 275 4.57 -2.02 -8.70
CA MET A 275 6.00 -2.33 -8.76
C MET A 275 6.86 -1.38 -7.91
N GLU A 276 6.37 -0.20 -7.54
CA GLU A 276 7.12 0.74 -6.69
C GLU A 276 7.47 0.12 -5.33
N LEU A 277 6.63 -0.81 -4.86
CA LEU A 277 6.74 -1.45 -3.57
C LEU A 277 7.55 -2.76 -3.60
N ARG A 278 8.06 -3.19 -4.76
CA ARG A 278 8.80 -4.46 -4.89
C ARG A 278 10.28 -4.30 -4.59
N ALA A 279 10.86 -5.31 -3.95
CA ALA A 279 12.31 -5.47 -3.88
C ALA A 279 12.90 -5.57 -5.30
N GLU A 280 14.10 -5.04 -5.48
CA GLU A 280 14.76 -5.08 -6.79
C GLU A 280 15.25 -6.50 -7.09
N ARG A 281 14.80 -7.06 -8.22
CA ARG A 281 15.28 -8.36 -8.69
C ARG A 281 16.51 -8.23 -9.57
N THR A 282 17.49 -9.08 -9.36
CA THR A 282 18.66 -9.20 -10.24
C THR A 282 18.22 -9.67 -11.61
N ARG A 283 18.45 -8.83 -12.63
CA ARG A 283 18.15 -9.17 -14.02
C ARG A 283 19.29 -9.96 -14.64
N VAL A 284 18.92 -10.98 -15.39
CA VAL A 284 19.88 -11.78 -16.17
C VAL A 284 20.29 -10.97 -17.40
N PRO A 285 21.55 -11.02 -17.87
CA PRO A 285 21.96 -10.32 -19.09
C PRO A 285 21.17 -10.80 -20.32
N VAL A 286 20.75 -9.89 -21.21
CA VAL A 286 19.98 -10.23 -22.44
C VAL A 286 20.71 -11.25 -23.33
N SER A 287 22.05 -11.28 -23.29
CA SER A 287 22.88 -12.23 -24.04
C SER A 287 22.78 -13.69 -23.55
N SER A 288 22.24 -13.94 -22.36
CA SER A 288 22.10 -15.30 -21.81
C SER A 288 20.90 -16.05 -22.38
N ILE A 289 19.91 -15.35 -22.94
CA ILE A 289 18.69 -15.96 -23.47
C ILE A 289 18.82 -16.07 -25.00
N LYS A 290 19.06 -17.29 -25.48
CA LYS A 290 19.26 -17.58 -26.92
C LYS A 290 18.23 -18.55 -27.47
N THR A 291 17.75 -19.47 -26.64
CA THR A 291 16.83 -20.55 -27.00
C THR A 291 15.64 -20.57 -26.05
N GLU A 292 14.56 -21.23 -26.47
CA GLU A 292 13.39 -21.43 -25.62
C GLU A 292 13.72 -22.32 -24.41
N GLU A 293 14.66 -23.25 -24.59
CA GLU A 293 15.15 -24.11 -23.51
C GLU A 293 15.81 -23.31 -22.38
N ASP A 294 16.44 -22.17 -22.69
CA ASP A 294 16.99 -21.27 -21.67
C ASP A 294 15.89 -20.67 -20.79
N LEU A 295 14.70 -20.41 -21.35
CA LEU A 295 13.55 -19.90 -20.61
C LEU A 295 12.90 -21.00 -19.76
N THR A 296 12.72 -22.20 -20.31
CA THR A 296 12.08 -23.31 -19.59
C THR A 296 12.94 -23.84 -18.45
N LYS A 297 14.27 -23.85 -18.59
CA LYS A 297 15.21 -24.25 -17.52
C LYS A 297 15.08 -23.41 -16.26
N ILE A 298 14.70 -22.13 -16.38
CA ILE A 298 14.53 -21.24 -15.22
C ILE A 298 13.43 -21.75 -14.28
N PHE A 299 12.38 -22.35 -14.84
CA PHE A 299 11.27 -22.90 -14.05
C PHE A 299 11.74 -24.01 -13.13
N ALA A 300 12.66 -24.87 -13.57
CA ALA A 300 13.18 -25.97 -12.76
C ALA A 300 13.90 -25.50 -11.48
N THR A 301 14.41 -24.27 -11.47
CA THR A 301 15.11 -23.70 -10.31
C THR A 301 14.20 -22.87 -9.41
N HIS A 302 13.22 -22.15 -9.97
CA HIS A 302 12.47 -21.14 -9.22
C HIS A 302 11.00 -21.49 -8.96
N GLY A 303 10.39 -22.35 -9.79
CA GLY A 303 8.95 -22.65 -9.71
C GLY A 303 8.06 -21.40 -9.83
N TYR A 304 6.75 -21.57 -9.67
CA TYR A 304 5.84 -20.43 -9.61
C TYR A 304 6.03 -19.62 -8.34
N ASN A 305 5.79 -18.31 -8.44
CA ASN A 305 5.87 -17.40 -7.30
C ASN A 305 4.58 -17.44 -6.48
N GLU A 306 4.73 -17.34 -5.16
CA GLU A 306 3.59 -17.15 -4.25
C GLU A 306 3.23 -15.66 -4.10
N ARG A 307 4.24 -14.78 -3.95
CA ARG A 307 4.08 -13.33 -3.85
C ARG A 307 5.37 -12.58 -4.21
N PRO A 308 5.31 -11.33 -4.67
CA PRO A 308 6.51 -10.48 -4.79
C PRO A 308 7.04 -10.04 -3.43
N GLU A 309 8.37 -10.00 -3.32
CA GLU A 309 9.07 -9.46 -2.15
C GLU A 309 8.90 -7.94 -2.04
N ILE A 310 8.74 -7.44 -0.83
CA ILE A 310 8.56 -6.00 -0.56
C ILE A 310 9.90 -5.26 -0.48
N LYS A 311 9.93 -4.04 -1.01
CA LYS A 311 11.01 -3.09 -0.78
C LYS A 311 10.90 -2.54 0.64
N LEU A 312 11.75 -3.06 1.53
CA LEU A 312 11.90 -2.48 2.86
C LEU A 312 12.63 -1.11 2.76
N PRO A 313 12.31 -0.15 3.64
CA PRO A 313 13.09 1.09 3.75
C PRO A 313 14.56 0.76 4.03
N ALA A 314 15.49 1.46 3.37
CA ALA A 314 16.92 1.24 3.61
C ALA A 314 17.28 1.47 5.08
N GLN A 315 16.58 2.42 5.71
CA GLN A 315 16.68 2.78 7.12
C GLN A 315 16.37 1.63 8.08
N ILE A 316 15.68 0.57 7.63
CA ILE A 316 15.42 -0.60 8.47
C ILE A 316 16.72 -1.27 8.91
N THR A 317 17.84 -1.08 8.19
CA THR A 317 19.15 -1.63 8.58
C THR A 317 20.02 -0.65 9.36
N GLU A 318 19.58 0.60 9.50
CA GLU A 318 20.31 1.63 10.25
C GLU A 318 20.32 1.31 11.75
N LYS A 319 21.37 1.80 12.42
CA LYS A 319 21.47 1.76 13.87
C LYS A 319 20.46 2.73 14.48
N VAL A 320 19.78 2.25 15.51
CA VAL A 320 18.89 3.06 16.33
C VAL A 320 19.53 3.31 17.68
N ALA A 321 19.10 4.38 18.34
CA ALA A 321 19.58 4.75 19.65
C ALA A 321 18.43 4.98 20.63
N ARG A 322 18.79 5.10 21.91
CA ARG A 322 17.84 5.56 22.93
C ARG A 322 17.35 6.95 22.61
N THR A 323 16.06 7.14 22.83
CA THR A 323 15.37 8.42 22.62
C THR A 323 16.05 9.58 23.33
N GLU A 324 16.44 9.40 24.60
CA GLU A 324 17.15 10.42 25.38
C GLU A 324 18.43 10.92 24.70
N ASN A 325 19.26 10.00 24.19
CA ASN A 325 20.55 10.33 23.56
C ASN A 325 20.34 11.12 22.27
N VAL A 326 19.38 10.70 21.45
CA VAL A 326 19.04 11.37 20.20
C VAL A 326 18.45 12.76 20.48
N LEU A 327 17.55 12.88 21.46
CA LEU A 327 16.98 14.17 21.87
C LEU A 327 18.06 15.14 22.37
N LYS A 328 18.95 14.72 23.27
CA LYS A 328 20.07 15.55 23.77
C LYS A 328 20.95 16.06 22.62
N LYS A 329 21.33 15.17 21.71
CA LYS A 329 22.14 15.52 20.53
C LYS A 329 21.43 16.57 19.67
N LYS A 330 20.13 16.37 19.40
CA LYS A 330 19.36 17.23 18.50
C LYS A 330 18.95 18.56 19.10
N ILE A 331 18.70 18.61 20.41
CA ILE A 331 18.50 19.86 21.15
C ILE A 331 19.77 20.72 21.11
N ARG A 332 20.97 20.12 21.16
CA ARG A 332 22.23 20.84 20.97
C ARG A 332 22.41 21.36 19.54
N GLU A 333 22.10 20.54 18.54
CA GLU A 333 22.16 20.93 17.12
C GLU A 333 21.12 22.01 16.76
N SER A 334 19.94 22.04 17.40
CA SER A 334 18.92 23.05 17.11
C SER A 334 19.30 24.45 17.59
N LYS A 335 20.17 24.56 18.60
CA LYS A 335 20.75 25.83 19.04
C LYS A 335 21.71 26.46 18.02
N SER A 336 22.24 25.68 17.06
CA SER A 336 23.24 26.13 16.09
C SER A 336 22.72 26.38 14.66
N GLY A 337 21.44 26.11 14.35
CA GLY A 337 20.93 26.29 13.00
C GLY A 337 19.43 26.07 12.76
N ARG A 338 19.00 26.37 11.52
CA ARG A 338 17.61 26.45 11.04
C ARG A 338 16.97 25.06 10.88
N PHE A 339 16.31 24.56 11.92
CA PHE A 339 15.47 23.36 11.82
C PHE A 339 14.27 23.60 10.90
N MET A 340 13.97 22.66 10.02
CA MET A 340 12.72 22.64 9.25
C MET A 340 11.53 22.43 10.21
N GLU A 341 10.36 22.96 9.85
CA GLU A 341 9.15 22.84 10.68
C GLU A 341 8.75 21.38 10.94
N LYS A 342 8.87 20.53 9.91
CA LYS A 342 8.72 19.07 10.02
C LYS A 342 9.60 18.48 11.12
N ASP A 343 10.89 18.81 11.12
CA ASP A 343 11.86 18.22 12.06
C ASP A 343 11.60 18.68 13.50
N LYS A 344 11.13 19.94 13.68
CA LYS A 344 10.69 20.43 15.00
C LYS A 344 9.50 19.62 15.51
N ARG A 345 8.49 19.40 14.67
CA ARG A 345 7.33 18.58 15.03
C ARG A 345 7.74 17.15 15.40
N ILE A 346 8.60 16.50 14.61
CA ILE A 346 9.10 15.15 14.92
C ILE A 346 9.84 15.12 16.27
N LEU A 347 10.66 16.14 16.57
CA LEU A 347 11.33 16.24 17.86
C LEU A 347 10.36 16.45 19.03
N GLU A 348 9.27 17.21 18.84
CA GLU A 348 8.23 17.39 19.84
C GLU A 348 7.48 16.09 20.14
N GLU A 349 7.14 15.32 19.10
CA GLU A 349 6.54 13.97 19.25
C GLU A 349 7.48 13.03 20.02
N LEU A 350 8.75 13.00 19.63
CA LEU A 350 9.76 12.17 20.28
C LEU A 350 9.99 12.56 21.74
N LYS A 351 10.00 13.88 22.03
CA LYS A 351 10.10 14.41 23.39
C LYS A 351 8.88 14.03 24.22
N SER A 352 7.68 14.14 23.65
CA SER A 352 6.42 13.75 24.31
C SER A 352 6.45 12.27 24.72
N LEU A 353 6.81 11.39 23.77
CA LEU A 353 6.92 9.95 24.01
C LEU A 353 8.07 9.58 24.96
N HIS A 354 9.14 10.38 25.03
CA HIS A 354 10.18 10.20 26.05
C HIS A 354 9.66 10.54 27.44
N CYS A 355 9.04 11.71 27.60
CA CYS A 355 8.63 12.20 28.92
C CYS A 355 7.46 11.38 29.49
N ASP A 356 6.47 11.07 28.65
CA ASP A 356 5.35 10.20 28.98
C ASP A 356 5.29 9.01 28.00
N PRO A 357 6.05 7.92 28.24
CA PRO A 357 6.07 6.77 27.34
C PRO A 357 4.76 5.99 27.36
N HIS A 358 4.48 5.33 26.23
CA HIS A 358 3.34 4.43 26.10
C HIS A 358 3.60 3.15 26.92
N PRO A 359 2.62 2.62 27.69
CA PRO A 359 2.84 1.46 28.57
C PRO A 359 3.26 0.16 27.86
N TYR A 360 2.89 0.03 26.59
CA TYR A 360 3.13 -1.19 25.80
C TYR A 360 4.02 -0.98 24.58
N CYS A 361 4.54 0.24 24.36
CA CYS A 361 5.34 0.57 23.18
C CYS A 361 6.63 1.27 23.56
N SER A 362 7.75 0.74 23.09
CA SER A 362 9.08 1.36 23.18
C SER A 362 9.47 1.92 21.81
N VAL A 363 10.04 3.14 21.78
CA VAL A 363 10.40 3.85 20.54
C VAL A 363 11.91 4.06 20.48
N TYR A 364 12.51 3.78 19.32
CA TYR A 364 13.94 3.85 19.06
C TYR A 364 14.20 4.62 17.75
N PRO A 365 14.49 5.94 17.82
CA PRO A 365 14.82 6.73 16.64
C PRO A 365 16.17 6.31 16.02
N SER A 366 16.30 6.45 14.69
CA SER A 366 17.58 6.27 13.99
C SER A 366 18.62 7.30 14.47
N GLU A 367 19.87 6.87 14.54
CA GLU A 367 21.01 7.74 14.91
C GLU A 367 21.33 8.80 13.85
N THR A 368 20.97 8.50 12.60
CA THR A 368 21.33 9.27 11.40
C THR A 368 20.13 10.00 10.78
N ASP A 369 18.94 9.39 10.82
CA ASP A 369 17.73 9.93 10.21
C ASP A 369 16.60 10.06 11.24
N LEU A 370 16.32 11.27 11.71
CA LEU A 370 15.22 11.53 12.66
C LEU A 370 13.85 11.15 12.12
N THR A 371 13.71 11.04 10.80
CA THR A 371 12.44 10.72 10.15
C THR A 371 12.13 9.22 10.15
N PHE A 372 13.01 8.37 10.70
CA PHE A 372 12.79 6.93 10.82
C PHE A 372 12.93 6.44 12.26
N TRP A 373 11.89 5.79 12.77
CA TRP A 373 11.87 5.19 14.10
C TRP A 373 11.57 3.69 14.01
N ARG A 374 12.24 2.90 14.84
CA ARG A 374 11.79 1.54 15.18
C ARG A 374 10.93 1.58 16.42
N ILE A 375 9.92 0.73 16.46
CA ILE A 375 8.96 0.65 17.54
C ILE A 375 8.85 -0.83 17.94
N VAL A 376 8.85 -1.10 19.23
CA VAL A 376 8.62 -2.43 19.77
C VAL A 376 7.33 -2.37 20.58
N MET A 377 6.33 -3.17 20.22
CA MET A 377 5.00 -3.18 20.82
C MET A 377 4.74 -4.55 21.45
N LYS A 378 4.29 -4.58 22.70
CA LYS A 378 3.76 -5.81 23.30
C LYS A 378 2.32 -6.03 22.87
N GLY A 379 1.96 -7.29 22.62
CA GLY A 379 0.58 -7.65 22.35
C GLY A 379 -0.34 -7.35 23.55
N PRO A 380 -1.59 -6.93 23.31
CA PRO A 380 -2.51 -6.63 24.40
C PRO A 380 -2.91 -7.87 25.20
N PRO A 381 -3.13 -7.74 26.52
CA PRO A 381 -3.61 -8.84 27.35
C PRO A 381 -5.02 -9.27 26.93
N GLU A 382 -5.37 -10.54 27.18
CA GLU A 382 -6.68 -11.12 26.86
C GLU A 382 -7.02 -11.12 25.35
N THR A 383 -6.00 -11.00 24.51
CA THR A 383 -6.12 -11.12 23.05
C THR A 383 -5.30 -12.31 22.58
N PRO A 384 -5.52 -12.83 21.36
CA PRO A 384 -4.64 -13.84 20.78
C PRO A 384 -3.17 -13.39 20.67
N TYR A 385 -2.90 -12.09 20.79
CA TYR A 385 -1.58 -11.49 20.65
C TYR A 385 -0.82 -11.34 21.97
N GLU A 386 -1.43 -11.65 23.14
CA GLU A 386 -0.91 -11.34 24.49
C GLU A 386 0.55 -11.78 24.75
N SER A 387 0.96 -12.94 24.24
CA SER A 387 2.31 -13.48 24.42
C SER A 387 3.34 -12.91 23.44
N GLY A 388 2.90 -12.12 22.45
CA GLY A 388 3.72 -11.62 21.36
C GLY A 388 4.42 -10.31 21.66
N THR A 389 5.61 -10.14 21.08
CA THR A 389 6.24 -8.83 20.89
C THR A 389 6.41 -8.55 19.40
N PHE A 390 5.88 -7.42 18.95
CA PHE A 390 5.85 -7.02 17.54
C PHE A 390 6.80 -5.85 17.31
N GLU A 391 7.68 -6.00 16.32
CA GLU A 391 8.50 -4.92 15.79
C GLU A 391 7.71 -4.18 14.70
N LEU A 392 7.71 -2.86 14.78
CA LEU A 392 7.16 -1.96 13.78
C LEU A 392 8.22 -0.93 13.39
N TYR A 393 8.04 -0.29 12.24
CA TYR A 393 8.75 0.94 11.90
C TYR A 393 7.79 2.07 11.59
N CYS A 394 8.26 3.29 11.82
CA CYS A 394 7.58 4.54 11.48
C CYS A 394 8.51 5.38 10.59
N GLN A 395 7.99 5.86 9.46
CA GLN A 395 8.69 6.75 8.54
C GLN A 395 7.87 8.04 8.32
N PHE A 396 8.44 9.18 8.68
CA PHE A 396 7.84 10.50 8.44
C PHE A 396 8.12 10.96 7.00
N GLY A 397 7.07 11.02 6.17
CA GLY A 397 7.13 11.46 4.78
C GLY A 397 7.47 12.94 4.60
N HIS A 398 7.72 13.39 3.37
CA HIS A 398 8.01 14.80 3.07
C HIS A 398 6.85 15.76 3.40
N ASP A 399 5.61 15.25 3.32
CA ASP A 399 4.38 15.99 3.60
C ASP A 399 3.97 16.00 5.09
N TYR A 400 4.74 15.37 5.99
CA TYR A 400 4.40 15.36 7.43
C TYR A 400 4.56 16.76 8.05
N PRO A 401 3.62 17.25 8.89
CA PRO A 401 2.45 16.56 9.46
C PRO A 401 1.13 16.77 8.70
N VAL A 402 1.14 17.26 7.46
CA VAL A 402 -0.08 17.38 6.65
C VAL A 402 -0.61 15.99 6.26
N LYS A 403 0.30 15.05 6.01
CA LYS A 403 -0.01 13.62 5.85
C LYS A 403 0.53 12.79 7.02
N PRO A 404 -0.13 11.67 7.36
CA PRO A 404 0.32 10.80 8.43
C PRO A 404 1.68 10.19 8.13
N PRO A 405 2.44 9.80 9.18
CA PRO A 405 3.62 8.97 8.99
C PRO A 405 3.21 7.57 8.53
N ALA A 406 4.10 6.92 7.79
CA ALA A 406 3.90 5.52 7.38
C ALA A 406 4.35 4.60 8.51
N VAL A 407 3.41 3.92 9.16
CA VAL A 407 3.69 2.91 10.18
C VAL A 407 3.38 1.52 9.64
N ARG A 408 4.31 0.57 9.80
CA ARG A 408 4.12 -0.83 9.38
C ARG A 408 4.69 -1.82 10.38
N PHE A 409 4.09 -3.00 10.45
CA PHE A 409 4.62 -4.17 11.14
C PHE A 409 5.80 -4.75 10.36
N CYS A 410 6.92 -4.97 11.06
CA CYS A 410 8.04 -5.77 10.60
C CYS A 410 7.79 -7.25 10.91
N THR A 411 7.31 -7.53 12.14
CA THR A 411 6.93 -8.86 12.58
C THR A 411 5.62 -9.27 11.88
N PRO A 412 5.59 -10.41 11.16
CA PRO A 412 4.35 -10.93 10.60
C PRO A 412 3.28 -11.12 11.69
N ILE A 413 2.03 -10.80 11.34
CA ILE A 413 0.91 -10.90 12.27
C ILE A 413 -0.36 -11.35 11.53
N TYR A 414 -1.07 -12.31 12.11
CA TYR A 414 -2.39 -12.74 11.65
C TYR A 414 -3.48 -11.77 12.12
N HIS A 415 -3.87 -10.81 11.28
CA HIS A 415 -4.87 -9.79 11.62
C HIS A 415 -5.65 -9.29 10.39
N CYS A 416 -6.98 -9.14 10.46
CA CYS A 416 -7.78 -8.75 9.27
C CYS A 416 -7.51 -7.32 8.76
N ASN A 417 -7.12 -6.39 9.63
CA ASN A 417 -6.71 -5.02 9.27
C ASN A 417 -5.21 -4.84 9.02
N ILE A 418 -4.39 -5.90 9.06
CA ILE A 418 -2.95 -5.84 8.79
C ILE A 418 -2.61 -6.84 7.69
N ASN A 419 -2.05 -6.37 6.58
CA ASN A 419 -1.75 -7.28 5.47
C ASN A 419 -0.40 -8.01 5.65
N SER A 420 -0.10 -8.92 4.72
CA SER A 420 1.12 -9.75 4.73
C SER A 420 2.45 -8.98 4.59
N VAL A 421 2.39 -7.66 4.36
CA VAL A 421 3.54 -6.76 4.31
C VAL A 421 3.55 -5.74 5.45
N GLY A 422 2.68 -5.95 6.45
CA GLY A 422 2.62 -5.17 7.67
C GLY A 422 1.96 -3.80 7.54
N ARG A 423 1.31 -3.47 6.42
CA ARG A 423 0.51 -2.25 6.32
C ARG A 423 -0.72 -2.37 7.19
N ILE A 424 -1.04 -1.29 7.89
CA ILE A 424 -2.17 -1.16 8.80
C ILE A 424 -3.26 -0.37 8.08
N CYS A 425 -4.50 -0.88 8.08
CA CYS A 425 -5.67 -0.08 7.70
C CYS A 425 -6.37 0.37 8.96
N HIS A 426 -6.36 1.68 9.16
CA HIS A 426 -7.09 2.34 10.23
C HIS A 426 -7.34 3.79 9.80
N ASN A 427 -8.53 4.31 10.12
CA ASN A 427 -8.95 5.65 9.69
C ASN A 427 -8.01 6.79 10.16
N ILE A 428 -7.24 6.57 11.23
CA ILE A 428 -6.24 7.53 11.75
C ILE A 428 -5.10 7.80 10.76
N PHE A 429 -4.92 6.95 9.74
CA PHE A 429 -3.95 7.14 8.66
C PHE A 429 -4.59 7.72 7.38
N ASP A 430 -5.87 8.07 7.42
CA ASP A 430 -6.61 8.58 6.26
C ASP A 430 -7.62 9.66 6.70
N ARG A 431 -8.92 9.34 6.73
CA ARG A 431 -10.00 10.33 6.89
C ARG A 431 -10.05 11.00 8.26
N ASN A 432 -9.56 10.32 9.29
CA ASN A 432 -9.49 10.85 10.66
C ASN A 432 -8.11 11.42 10.99
N TYR A 433 -7.21 11.48 10.01
CA TYR A 433 -5.92 12.13 10.21
C TYR A 433 -6.04 13.64 10.05
N SER A 434 -5.44 14.35 10.99
CA SER A 434 -5.18 15.78 10.90
C SER A 434 -3.82 16.08 11.51
N ALA A 435 -3.24 17.24 11.19
CA ALA A 435 -1.88 17.57 11.59
C ALA A 435 -1.69 17.65 13.12
N ASP A 436 -2.75 17.78 13.90
CA ASP A 436 -2.75 17.74 15.37
C ASP A 436 -2.68 16.32 15.96
N VAL A 437 -3.01 15.28 15.18
CA VAL A 437 -2.89 13.89 15.61
C VAL A 437 -1.43 13.57 15.95
N THR A 438 -1.23 13.11 17.18
CA THR A 438 0.08 12.81 17.76
C THR A 438 0.51 11.37 17.50
N MET A 439 1.81 11.10 17.63
CA MET A 439 2.32 9.73 17.56
C MET A 439 1.79 8.85 18.71
N ARG A 440 1.43 9.45 19.85
CA ARG A 440 0.77 8.71 20.95
C ARG A 440 -0.59 8.20 20.53
N GLU A 441 -1.44 9.06 19.95
CA GLU A 441 -2.76 8.66 19.44
C GLU A 441 -2.65 7.62 18.32
N ILE A 442 -1.64 7.73 17.45
CA ILE A 442 -1.35 6.70 16.44
C ILE A 442 -1.01 5.36 17.07
N LEU A 443 -0.13 5.32 18.08
CA LEU A 443 0.23 4.09 18.78
C LEU A 443 -0.95 3.49 19.56
N ASP A 444 -1.76 4.34 20.21
CA ASP A 444 -2.97 3.94 20.93
C ASP A 444 -3.98 3.31 19.96
N ALA A 445 -4.15 3.89 18.77
CA ALA A 445 -5.04 3.35 17.73
C ALA A 445 -4.56 2.00 17.20
N ILE A 446 -3.27 1.83 16.91
CA ILE A 446 -2.72 0.54 16.48
C ILE A 446 -2.88 -0.51 17.57
N TYR A 447 -2.61 -0.15 18.83
CA TYR A 447 -2.78 -1.06 19.97
C TYR A 447 -4.26 -1.43 20.17
N GLY A 448 -5.16 -0.46 20.07
CA GLY A 448 -6.62 -0.67 20.13
C GLY A 448 -7.14 -1.58 19.02
N LEU A 449 -6.56 -1.51 17.82
CA LEU A 449 -6.91 -2.36 16.70
C LEU A 449 -6.65 -3.85 16.99
N LEU A 450 -5.57 -4.17 17.72
CA LEU A 450 -5.28 -5.54 18.16
C LEU A 450 -6.24 -6.06 19.25
N ILE A 451 -6.89 -5.16 20.00
CA ILE A 451 -7.91 -5.51 20.98
C ILE A 451 -9.27 -5.71 20.29
N LEU A 452 -9.62 -4.79 19.38
CA LEU A 452 -10.88 -4.75 18.67
C LEU A 452 -10.65 -4.62 17.16
N PRO A 453 -10.53 -5.75 16.44
CA PRO A 453 -10.39 -5.73 14.98
C PRO A 453 -11.60 -5.09 14.29
N GLU A 454 -11.35 -4.28 13.26
CA GLU A 454 -12.36 -3.58 12.47
C GLU A 454 -12.74 -4.40 11.22
N ALA A 455 -13.55 -5.45 11.40
CA ALA A 455 -13.92 -6.37 10.31
C ALA A 455 -14.79 -5.74 9.19
N ASP A 456 -15.39 -4.58 9.44
CA ASP A 456 -16.20 -3.84 8.44
C ASP A 456 -15.35 -3.10 7.40
N ASP A 457 -14.08 -2.80 7.70
CA ASP A 457 -13.12 -2.19 6.76
C ASP A 457 -11.77 -2.95 6.72
N PRO A 458 -11.76 -4.21 6.22
CA PRO A 458 -10.59 -5.06 6.31
C PRO A 458 -9.62 -4.90 5.14
N LEU A 459 -8.34 -5.13 5.43
CA LEU A 459 -7.34 -5.34 4.38
C LEU A 459 -7.41 -6.75 3.81
N ASP A 460 -7.63 -7.75 4.66
CA ASP A 460 -7.82 -9.14 4.25
C ASP A 460 -9.29 -9.52 4.49
N SER A 461 -10.04 -9.50 3.39
CA SER A 461 -11.49 -9.77 3.39
C SER A 461 -11.83 -11.18 3.88
N ILE A 462 -10.91 -12.13 3.68
CA ILE A 462 -11.07 -13.51 4.11
C ILE A 462 -10.88 -13.63 5.62
N LEU A 463 -9.85 -12.97 6.16
CA LEU A 463 -9.63 -12.96 7.61
C LEU A 463 -10.78 -12.27 8.34
N ALA A 464 -11.35 -11.23 7.73
CA ALA A 464 -12.54 -10.57 8.26
C ALA A 464 -13.76 -11.50 8.26
N GLU A 465 -13.98 -12.23 7.16
CA GLU A 465 -15.04 -13.24 7.10
C GLU A 465 -14.84 -14.30 8.19
N GLU A 466 -13.62 -14.86 8.32
CA GLU A 466 -13.30 -15.86 9.34
C GLU A 466 -13.50 -15.34 10.77
N PHE A 467 -13.11 -14.08 11.04
CA PHE A 467 -13.35 -13.43 12.32
C PHE A 467 -14.85 -13.30 12.64
N LEU A 468 -15.67 -12.96 11.64
CA LEU A 468 -17.11 -12.79 11.80
C LEU A 468 -17.88 -14.12 11.89
N THR A 469 -17.46 -15.16 11.15
CA THR A 469 -18.17 -16.43 11.07
C THR A 469 -17.64 -17.49 12.03
N SER A 470 -16.37 -17.42 12.43
CA SER A 470 -15.65 -18.48 13.13
C SER A 470 -14.56 -17.93 14.04
N LYS A 471 -14.96 -17.08 14.99
CA LYS A 471 -14.05 -16.34 15.88
C LYS A 471 -13.05 -17.23 16.63
N GLU A 472 -13.45 -18.42 17.10
CA GLU A 472 -12.54 -19.32 17.82
C GLU A 472 -11.41 -19.86 16.92
N ILE A 473 -11.71 -20.13 15.65
CA ILE A 473 -10.72 -20.59 14.67
C ILE A 473 -9.74 -19.45 14.38
N TYR A 474 -10.25 -18.24 14.16
CA TYR A 474 -9.44 -17.05 13.95
C TYR A 474 -8.51 -16.79 15.13
N GLU A 475 -9.05 -16.78 16.36
CA GLU A 475 -8.25 -16.52 17.57
C GLU A 475 -7.20 -17.60 17.81
N GLN A 476 -7.51 -18.88 17.52
CA GLN A 476 -6.53 -19.95 17.63
C GLN A 476 -5.42 -19.80 16.60
N ALA A 477 -5.76 -19.53 15.33
CA ALA A 477 -4.78 -19.27 14.28
C ALA A 477 -3.89 -18.06 14.61
N ALA A 478 -4.47 -16.99 15.15
CA ALA A 478 -3.73 -15.80 15.58
C ALA A 478 -2.80 -16.08 16.77
N LYS A 479 -3.20 -16.92 17.74
CA LYS A 479 -2.34 -17.37 18.84
C LYS A 479 -1.16 -18.18 18.32
N ASP A 480 -1.42 -19.12 17.41
CA ASP A 480 -0.39 -19.98 16.83
C ASP A 480 0.62 -19.14 16.02
N ASP A 481 0.12 -18.21 15.20
CA ASP A 481 0.95 -17.26 14.43
C ASP A 481 1.81 -16.38 15.36
N THR A 482 1.22 -15.84 16.43
CA THR A 482 1.92 -15.03 17.43
C THR A 482 3.05 -15.83 18.12
N ALA A 483 2.77 -17.08 18.49
CA ALA A 483 3.76 -17.97 19.11
C ALA A 483 4.91 -18.35 18.17
N ILE A 484 4.71 -18.28 16.86
CA ILE A 484 5.75 -18.55 15.86
C ILE A 484 6.53 -17.27 15.53
N ASN A 485 5.84 -16.20 15.19
CA ASN A 485 6.44 -15.01 14.59
C ASN A 485 6.86 -13.94 15.62
N ALA A 486 6.17 -13.86 16.75
CA ALA A 486 6.33 -12.78 17.75
C ALA A 486 6.85 -13.29 19.10
N HIS A 487 7.49 -14.47 19.14
CA HIS A 487 7.90 -15.16 20.37
C HIS A 487 9.04 -14.50 21.16
N GLN A 488 9.77 -13.57 20.55
CA GLN A 488 10.89 -12.91 21.21
C GLN A 488 10.38 -11.98 22.30
N SER A 489 11.05 -11.96 23.46
CA SER A 489 10.69 -11.01 24.51
C SER A 489 11.14 -9.59 24.13
N MET A 490 10.36 -8.59 24.54
CA MET A 490 10.73 -7.18 24.39
C MET A 490 12.16 -6.90 24.89
N GLU A 491 12.55 -7.39 26.06
CA GLU A 491 13.92 -7.23 26.60
C GLU A 491 15.00 -7.76 25.64
N THR A 492 14.73 -8.88 24.96
CA THR A 492 15.66 -9.45 23.97
C THR A 492 15.81 -8.53 22.77
N ILE A 493 14.71 -8.01 22.25
CA ILE A 493 14.71 -7.08 21.10
C ILE A 493 15.37 -5.75 21.49
N GLU A 494 15.04 -5.20 22.65
CA GLU A 494 15.65 -3.97 23.14
C GLU A 494 17.17 -4.10 23.30
N LYS A 495 17.64 -5.23 23.85
CA LYS A 495 19.08 -5.52 23.95
C LYS A 495 19.76 -5.62 22.58
N GLN A 496 19.08 -6.12 21.56
CA GLN A 496 19.61 -6.13 20.18
C GLN A 496 19.74 -4.71 19.60
N TYR A 497 18.82 -3.81 19.94
CA TYR A 497 18.80 -2.45 19.38
C TYR A 497 19.81 -1.51 20.04
N ILE A 498 19.86 -1.51 21.38
CA ILE A 498 20.58 -0.47 22.15
C ILE A 498 21.62 -1.04 23.13
N GLY A 499 21.81 -2.35 23.18
CA GLY A 499 22.74 -3.01 24.13
C GLY A 499 22.30 -2.91 25.59
N GLU A 500 23.21 -3.26 26.51
CA GLU A 500 22.97 -3.18 27.97
C GLU A 500 23.12 -1.74 28.50
N SER A 501 22.42 -1.45 29.60
CA SER A 501 22.34 -0.13 30.22
C SER A 501 22.97 -0.11 31.60
N ASP A 502 23.80 0.91 31.87
CA ASP A 502 24.26 1.27 33.23
C ASP A 502 23.59 2.55 33.75
N VAL A 503 22.45 3.00 33.18
CA VAL A 503 21.78 4.21 33.63
C VAL A 503 21.19 4.01 35.03
N GLU A 504 21.81 4.62 36.04
CA GLU A 504 21.29 4.66 37.41
C GLU A 504 20.00 5.49 37.49
N VAL A 505 18.87 4.80 37.56
CA VAL A 505 17.57 5.40 37.87
C VAL A 505 17.45 5.59 39.38
N PRO A 506 16.99 6.75 39.88
CA PRO A 506 16.75 6.96 41.31
C PRO A 506 15.87 5.84 41.90
N PRO A 507 16.26 5.20 43.02
CA PRO A 507 15.56 4.01 43.53
C PRO A 507 14.06 4.20 43.82
N HIS A 508 13.64 5.42 44.13
CA HIS A 508 12.25 5.75 44.43
C HIS A 508 11.34 5.83 43.18
N LEU A 509 11.92 5.91 41.99
CA LEU A 509 11.21 5.90 40.70
C LEU A 509 11.16 4.49 40.07
N VAL A 510 11.75 3.50 40.75
CA VAL A 510 11.82 2.12 40.29
C VAL A 510 10.72 1.30 40.97
N CYS A 511 10.02 0.50 40.18
CA CYS A 511 9.04 -0.42 40.71
C CYS A 511 9.72 -1.56 41.47
N PRO A 512 9.31 -1.84 42.73
CA PRO A 512 9.90 -2.91 43.52
C PRO A 512 9.65 -4.32 42.97
N LEU A 513 8.66 -4.47 42.08
CA LEU A 513 8.30 -5.74 41.47
C LEU A 513 8.97 -5.97 40.12
N SER A 514 9.00 -4.95 39.24
CA SER A 514 9.58 -5.10 37.90
C SER A 514 11.05 -4.73 37.82
N GLY A 515 11.60 -4.01 38.81
CA GLY A 515 12.97 -3.49 38.77
C GLY A 515 13.20 -2.38 37.74
N ASN A 516 12.15 -1.94 37.05
CA ASN A 516 12.19 -0.91 36.01
C ASN A 516 11.59 0.41 36.49
N MET A 517 12.00 1.52 35.88
CA MET A 517 11.38 2.83 36.12
C MET A 517 9.89 2.81 35.76
N PHE A 518 9.04 3.40 36.60
CA PHE A 518 7.58 3.39 36.38
C PHE A 518 7.19 4.02 35.03
N ILE A 519 6.19 3.44 34.38
CA ILE A 519 5.50 3.99 33.22
C ILE A 519 4.04 4.26 33.59
N ASP A 520 3.28 3.27 34.07
CA ASP A 520 1.92 3.44 34.57
C ASP A 520 1.81 2.99 36.03
N PRO A 521 2.26 3.83 36.99
CA PRO A 521 2.26 3.47 38.39
C PRO A 521 0.83 3.40 38.95
N VAL A 522 0.56 2.31 39.67
CA VAL A 522 -0.66 2.08 40.44
C VAL A 522 -0.34 1.89 41.91
N LYS A 523 -1.19 2.44 42.76
CA LYS A 523 -1.12 2.35 44.20
C LYS A 523 -2.11 1.32 44.72
N ALA A 524 -1.60 0.36 45.48
CA ALA A 524 -2.40 -0.60 46.23
C ALA A 524 -2.99 0.05 47.49
N LYS A 525 -4.09 -0.49 48.03
CA LYS A 525 -4.68 -0.06 49.32
C LYS A 525 -3.68 0.00 50.48
N GLY A 526 -2.66 -0.86 50.46
CA GLY A 526 -1.57 -0.88 51.45
C GLY A 526 -0.59 0.30 51.35
N GLY A 527 -0.71 1.16 50.34
CA GLY A 527 0.12 2.35 50.13
C GLY A 527 1.33 2.13 49.22
N TYR A 528 1.67 0.89 48.89
CA TYR A 528 2.75 0.55 47.98
C TYR A 528 2.38 0.84 46.52
N VAL A 529 3.37 1.26 45.75
CA VAL A 529 3.23 1.62 44.34
C VAL A 529 3.93 0.58 43.47
N TYR A 530 3.22 0.11 42.46
CA TYR A 530 3.68 -0.89 41.50
C TYR A 530 3.48 -0.40 40.08
N GLU A 531 4.25 -0.95 39.15
CA GLU A 531 3.94 -0.81 37.73
C GLU A 531 2.68 -1.63 37.45
N ARG A 532 1.65 -1.02 36.85
CA ARG A 532 0.34 -1.66 36.62
C ARG A 532 0.48 -3.07 36.07
N ARG A 533 1.23 -3.20 34.97
CA ARG A 533 1.40 -4.48 34.29
C ARG A 533 2.05 -5.53 35.19
N ALA A 534 3.09 -5.14 35.93
CA ALA A 534 3.82 -6.08 36.76
C ALA A 534 2.93 -6.62 37.89
N ILE A 535 2.13 -5.75 38.52
CA ILE A 535 1.26 -6.18 39.61
C ILE A 535 0.05 -6.96 39.10
N GLU A 536 -0.55 -6.58 37.97
CA GLU A 536 -1.67 -7.32 37.37
C GLU A 536 -1.22 -8.74 36.97
N GLU A 537 -0.01 -8.89 36.40
CA GLU A 537 0.55 -10.20 36.06
C GLU A 537 0.81 -11.06 37.31
N HIS A 538 1.37 -10.47 38.37
CA HIS A 538 1.54 -11.15 39.67
C HIS A 538 0.19 -11.62 40.21
N LEU A 539 -0.85 -10.79 40.07
CA LEU A 539 -2.19 -11.07 40.59
C LEU A 539 -2.97 -12.12 39.78
N LYS A 540 -2.54 -12.46 38.56
CA LYS A 540 -3.10 -13.59 37.80
C LYS A 540 -2.82 -14.95 38.48
N THR A 541 -1.69 -15.05 39.19
CA THR A 541 -1.25 -16.30 39.83
C THR A 541 -1.27 -16.25 41.35
N ASN A 542 -1.19 -15.05 41.94
CA ASN A 542 -1.15 -14.83 43.38
C ASN A 542 -2.30 -13.91 43.82
N ASN A 543 -2.85 -14.14 45.02
CA ASN A 543 -3.92 -13.28 45.56
C ASN A 543 -3.41 -12.34 46.65
N ASN A 544 -2.15 -11.92 46.57
CA ASN A 544 -1.49 -11.12 47.60
C ASN A 544 -0.63 -9.98 47.03
N ASP A 545 -0.42 -8.97 47.88
CA ASP A 545 0.53 -7.89 47.66
C ASP A 545 1.96 -8.45 47.76
N PRO A 546 2.81 -8.26 46.74
CA PRO A 546 4.16 -8.85 46.69
C PRO A 546 5.09 -8.41 47.83
N VAL A 547 4.84 -7.25 48.44
CA VAL A 547 5.73 -6.67 49.45
C VAL A 547 5.21 -6.93 50.87
N THR A 548 3.89 -6.81 51.07
CA THR A 548 3.27 -6.96 52.39
C THR A 548 2.71 -8.35 52.65
N GLY A 549 2.52 -9.17 51.62
CA GLY A 549 1.90 -10.49 51.70
C GLY A 549 0.41 -10.49 52.03
N LYS A 550 -0.23 -9.31 52.13
CA LYS A 550 -1.66 -9.17 52.43
C LYS A 550 -2.51 -9.47 51.20
N ALA A 551 -3.75 -9.90 51.39
CA ALA A 551 -4.68 -10.12 50.28
C ALA A 551 -4.85 -8.85 49.44
N LEU A 552 -4.72 -8.98 48.12
CA LEU A 552 -4.83 -7.88 47.15
C LEU A 552 -5.51 -8.41 45.88
N SER A 553 -6.41 -7.62 45.30
CA SER A 553 -7.03 -7.89 43.99
C SER A 553 -6.80 -6.72 43.03
N CYS A 554 -6.99 -6.94 41.72
CA CYS A 554 -6.85 -5.88 40.73
C CYS A 554 -7.81 -4.70 40.96
N THR A 555 -8.97 -4.93 41.58
CA THR A 555 -9.94 -3.88 41.93
C THR A 555 -9.47 -2.96 43.06
N ASP A 556 -8.44 -3.37 43.80
CA ASP A 556 -7.84 -2.60 44.89
C ASP A 556 -6.71 -1.66 44.42
N LEU A 557 -6.43 -1.63 43.11
CA LEU A 557 -5.40 -0.82 42.48
C LEU A 557 -6.00 0.48 41.94
N THR A 558 -5.36 1.60 42.26
CA THR A 558 -5.75 2.93 41.77
C THR A 558 -4.55 3.62 41.13
N GLN A 559 -4.76 4.41 40.07
CA GLN A 559 -3.64 5.10 39.41
C GLN A 559 -2.95 6.08 40.37
N ASP A 560 -1.62 6.02 40.46
CA ASP A 560 -0.82 6.97 41.26
C ASP A 560 -0.36 8.14 40.39
N LYS A 561 -1.19 9.18 40.34
CA LYS A 561 -0.89 10.41 39.58
C LYS A 561 0.35 11.14 40.09
N ASN A 562 0.67 11.04 41.39
CA ASN A 562 1.83 11.71 41.96
C ASN A 562 3.11 11.02 41.51
N MET A 563 3.18 9.69 41.61
CA MET A 563 4.32 8.94 41.12
C MET A 563 4.50 9.12 39.60
N LYS A 564 3.39 9.08 38.85
CA LYS A 564 3.41 9.35 37.40
C LYS A 564 4.04 10.72 37.12
N LYS A 565 3.63 11.76 37.84
CA LYS A 565 4.18 13.12 37.69
C LYS A 565 5.68 13.16 38.02
N SER A 566 6.11 12.56 39.13
CA SER A 566 7.53 12.52 39.52
C SER A 566 8.42 11.88 38.47
N VAL A 567 7.96 10.80 37.84
CA VAL A 567 8.75 10.11 36.80
C VAL A 567 8.78 10.95 35.52
N VAL A 568 7.68 11.58 35.14
CA VAL A 568 7.64 12.50 33.98
C VAL A 568 8.58 13.68 34.20
N GLU A 569 8.59 14.27 35.40
CA GLU A 569 9.51 15.35 35.79
C GLU A 569 10.98 14.89 35.68
N TYR A 570 11.32 13.68 36.16
CA TYR A 570 12.65 13.11 36.02
C TYR A 570 13.05 12.87 34.55
N ARG A 571 12.18 12.28 33.73
CA ARG A 571 12.45 12.09 32.30
C ARG A 571 12.61 13.42 31.56
N THR A 572 11.90 14.46 32.00
CA THR A 572 12.02 15.81 31.46
C THR A 572 13.37 16.43 31.84
N SER A 573 13.80 16.32 33.10
CA SER A 573 15.09 16.86 33.55
C SER A 573 16.29 16.16 32.93
N GLN A 574 16.15 14.90 32.53
CA GLN A 574 17.16 14.21 31.72
C GLN A 574 17.46 14.95 30.40
N LEU A 575 16.51 15.70 29.84
CA LEU A 575 16.69 16.45 28.60
C LEU A 575 17.27 17.85 28.82
N GLU A 576 17.26 18.33 30.07
CA GLU A 576 17.84 19.61 30.46
C GLU A 576 19.36 19.43 30.66
N GLU A 577 20.16 20.38 30.17
CA GLU A 577 21.60 20.31 30.36
C GLU A 577 21.91 20.48 31.85
N THR A 578 22.56 19.50 32.48
CA THR A 578 23.45 19.81 33.59
C THR A 578 24.58 20.64 33.01
N ASP A 579 24.59 21.95 33.27
CA ASP A 579 25.77 22.79 33.06
C ASP A 579 26.94 22.14 33.83
N GLY A 580 27.84 21.50 33.08
CA GLY A 580 29.07 20.90 33.57
C GLY A 580 30.26 21.66 33.02
#